data_AF-A0A151WP09-F1
#
_entry.id   AF-A0A151WP09-F1
#
_cell.length_a   1.000
_cell.length_b   1.000
_cell.length_c   1.000
_cell.angle_alpha   90.00
_cell.angle_beta   90.00
_cell.angle_gamma   90.00
#
_symmetry.space_group_name_H-M   'P 1'
#
loop_
_entity.id
_entity.type
_entity.pdbx_description
1 polymer ?
#
loop_
_entity_poly.entity_id
_entity_poly.type
_entity_poly.pdbx_seq_one_letter_code
_entity_poly.pdbx_strand_id
1 'polypeptide(L)'
;MGFNVLVHPINLPKSNQSFEGKPCTLAGWAKTVMSNLMNDFGAPLVVNGVQIGIASFGNSCNAGEPDVYTRVGSFLSWINENLKTKDT
;
A
#
# COMPACT_ATOMS: atom_id res chain seq x y z
N MET A 1 -9.48 -6.83 -22.61
CA MET A 1 -9.93 -5.71 -21.75
C MET A 1 -8.72 -4.83 -21.48
N GLY A 2 -8.84 -3.51 -21.67
CA GLY A 2 -7.75 -2.55 -21.51
C GLY A 2 -8.03 -1.54 -20.39
N PHE A 3 -7.02 -0.74 -20.05
CA PHE A 3 -7.13 0.34 -19.06
C PHE A 3 -8.15 1.41 -19.49
N ASN A 4 -8.79 2.02 -18.49
CA ASN A 4 -9.74 3.12 -18.68
C ASN A 4 -9.75 4.04 -17.45
N VAL A 5 -10.66 5.02 -17.42
CA VAL A 5 -10.74 6.01 -16.33
C VAL A 5 -11.03 5.43 -14.94
N LEU A 6 -11.62 4.23 -14.86
CA LEU A 6 -11.90 3.51 -13.62
C LEU A 6 -10.86 2.43 -13.29
N VAL A 7 -10.06 2.00 -14.28
CA VAL A 7 -9.11 0.90 -14.15
C VAL A 7 -7.77 1.32 -14.72
N HIS A 8 -6.85 1.68 -13.83
CA HIS A 8 -5.49 2.11 -14.15
C HIS A 8 -4.48 1.57 -13.11
N PRO A 9 -3.24 1.27 -13.51
CA PRO A 9 -2.21 0.82 -12.58
C PRO A 9 -1.72 1.97 -11.70
N ILE A 10 -1.19 1.63 -10.53
CA ILE A 10 -0.53 2.57 -9.62
C ILE A 10 0.99 2.54 -9.82
N ASN A 11 1.66 3.67 -9.62
CA ASN A 11 3.11 3.73 -9.74
C ASN A 11 3.81 3.11 -8.52
N LEU A 12 4.96 2.50 -8.75
CA LEU A 12 5.88 2.04 -7.71
C LEU A 12 6.90 3.14 -7.34
N PRO A 13 7.41 3.14 -6.09
CA PRO A 13 8.40 4.10 -5.65
C PRO A 13 9.73 3.90 -6.36
N LYS A 14 10.53 4.97 -6.48
CA LYS A 14 11.93 4.89 -6.94
C LYS A 14 12.85 4.63 -5.74
N SER A 15 13.99 3.97 -5.96
CA SER A 15 14.91 3.53 -4.90
C SER A 15 15.41 4.63 -3.95
N ASN A 16 15.43 5.89 -4.38
CA ASN A 16 15.91 7.02 -3.58
C ASN A 16 14.82 8.08 -3.30
N GLN A 17 13.54 7.69 -3.37
CA GLN A 17 12.42 8.60 -3.16
C GLN A 17 12.03 8.65 -1.67
N SER A 18 12.02 9.86 -1.09
CA SER A 18 11.53 10.07 0.29
C SER A 18 10.05 10.48 0.32
N PHE A 19 9.34 9.95 1.31
CA PHE A 19 7.91 10.15 1.55
C PHE A 19 7.62 10.65 2.97
N GLU A 20 8.66 10.91 3.76
CA GLU A 20 8.51 11.37 5.14
C GLU A 20 7.77 12.71 5.21
N GLY A 21 6.87 12.84 6.18
CA GLY A 21 6.05 14.04 6.41
C GLY A 21 4.99 14.32 5.35
N LYS A 22 4.84 13.48 4.32
CA LYS A 22 3.82 13.68 3.27
C LYS A 22 2.49 13.03 3.68
N PRO A 23 1.35 13.69 3.37
CA PRO A 23 0.04 13.08 3.56
C PRO A 23 -0.09 11.83 2.69
N CYS A 24 -0.72 10.80 3.24
CA CYS A 24 -0.96 9.52 2.57
C CYS A 24 -2.44 9.13 2.65
N THR A 25 -2.85 8.30 1.71
CA THR A 25 -4.21 7.75 1.64
C THR A 25 -4.14 6.23 1.74
N LEU A 26 -4.94 5.66 2.66
CA LEU A 26 -5.24 4.23 2.73
C LEU A 26 -6.69 4.05 2.29
N ALA A 27 -6.96 3.08 1.43
CA ALA A 27 -8.31 2.80 0.93
C ALA A 27 -8.58 1.30 0.87
N GLY A 28 -9.71 0.88 1.45
CA GLY A 28 -10.21 -0.48 1.43
C GLY A 28 -11.64 -0.56 1.98
N TRP A 29 -12.20 -1.76 2.00
CA TRP A 29 -13.56 -2.03 2.48
C TRP A 29 -13.54 -2.82 3.79
N ALA A 30 -12.56 -2.56 4.67
CA ALA A 30 -12.46 -3.23 5.97
C ALA A 30 -13.84 -3.39 6.64
N LYS A 31 -14.08 -4.59 7.18
CA LYS A 31 -15.33 -4.87 7.87
C LYS A 31 -15.36 -4.08 9.18
N THR A 32 -16.24 -3.08 9.28
CA THR A 32 -16.51 -2.37 10.54
C THR A 32 -17.36 -3.25 11.46
N VAL A 33 -16.79 -4.37 11.95
CA VAL A 33 -17.40 -5.11 13.07
C VAL A 33 -17.13 -4.33 14.35
N MET A 34 -18.11 -4.33 15.27
CA MET A 34 -18.15 -3.58 16.54
C MET A 34 -17.09 -4.02 17.57
N SER A 35 -15.85 -4.22 17.13
CA SER A 35 -14.71 -4.68 17.92
C SER A 35 -13.44 -3.96 17.50
N ASN A 36 -13.44 -2.61 17.45
CA ASN A 36 -12.26 -1.72 17.42
C ASN A 36 -11.09 -2.04 16.46
N LEU A 37 -11.24 -2.99 15.54
CA LEU A 37 -10.26 -3.38 14.52
C LEU A 37 -10.93 -3.21 13.17
N MET A 38 -10.77 -2.02 12.58
CA MET A 38 -10.85 -1.86 11.14
C MET A 38 -9.52 -2.33 10.56
N ASN A 39 -9.53 -3.36 9.73
CA ASN A 39 -8.31 -3.86 9.11
C ASN A 39 -8.41 -3.93 7.58
N ASP A 40 -7.81 -2.94 6.92
CA ASP A 40 -7.59 -2.95 5.48
C ASP A 40 -6.31 -3.73 5.11
N PHE A 41 -6.04 -4.89 5.73
CA PHE A 41 -4.79 -5.61 5.50
C PHE A 41 -4.60 -5.96 4.01
N GLY A 42 -3.41 -5.72 3.49
CA GLY A 42 -3.11 -5.87 2.07
C GLY A 42 -3.50 -4.65 1.20
N ALA A 43 -4.23 -3.68 1.74
CA ALA A 43 -4.61 -2.47 1.01
C ALA A 43 -3.41 -1.55 0.72
N PRO A 44 -3.48 -0.76 -0.36
CA PRO A 44 -2.40 0.13 -0.75
C PRO A 44 -2.36 1.39 0.14
N LEU A 45 -1.16 1.71 0.64
CA LEU A 45 -0.85 3.03 1.19
C LEU A 45 -0.22 3.88 0.09
N VAL A 46 -0.87 4.99 -0.27
CA VAL A 46 -0.51 5.80 -1.45
C VAL A 46 -0.12 7.23 -1.06
N VAL A 47 0.95 7.74 -1.67
CA VAL A 47 1.36 9.15 -1.61
C VAL A 47 1.52 9.67 -3.04
N ASN A 48 0.77 10.72 -3.40
CA ASN A 48 0.84 11.38 -4.72
C ASN A 48 0.82 10.39 -5.91
N GLY A 49 -0.07 9.39 -5.88
CA GLY A 49 -0.20 8.40 -6.95
C GLY A 49 0.90 7.33 -7.00
N VAL A 50 1.69 7.21 -5.93
CA VAL A 50 2.70 6.16 -5.76
C VAL A 50 2.33 5.27 -4.58
N GLN A 51 2.28 3.96 -4.78
CA GLN A 51 2.03 3.01 -3.69
C GLN A 51 3.32 2.77 -2.91
N ILE A 52 3.41 3.34 -1.70
CA ILE A 52 4.62 3.29 -0.88
C ILE A 52 4.59 2.18 0.17
N GLY A 53 3.40 1.68 0.48
CA GLY A 53 3.18 0.69 1.53
C GLY A 53 2.05 -0.27 1.22
N ILE A 54 2.04 -1.37 1.96
CA ILE A 54 0.95 -2.34 2.03
C ILE A 54 0.56 -2.45 3.50
N ALA A 55 -0.72 -2.26 3.82
CA ALA A 55 -1.21 -2.35 5.19
C ALA A 55 -0.92 -3.73 5.79
N SER A 56 -0.27 -3.76 6.96
CA SER A 56 0.19 -4.99 7.60
C SER A 56 -0.51 -5.25 8.92
N PHE A 57 -0.20 -4.47 9.96
CA PHE A 57 -0.84 -4.56 11.26
C PHE A 57 -0.80 -3.20 11.95
N GLY A 58 -1.66 -3.03 12.92
CA GLY A 58 -1.80 -1.80 13.67
C GLY A 58 -2.70 -2.07 14.86
N ASN A 59 -2.60 -1.23 15.87
CA ASN A 59 -3.50 -1.29 17.01
C ASN A 59 -4.73 -0.42 16.76
N SER A 60 -5.77 -0.61 17.57
CA SER A 60 -7.02 0.14 17.45
C SER A 60 -6.76 1.65 17.36
N CYS A 61 -7.52 2.35 16.52
CA CYS A 61 -7.52 3.81 16.45
C CYS A 61 -7.56 4.38 17.88
N ASN A 62 -6.54 5.14 18.28
CA ASN A 62 -6.29 5.72 19.63
C ASN A 62 -5.40 4.93 20.60
N ALA A 63 -4.66 3.92 20.16
CA ALA A 63 -3.66 3.25 21.02
C ALA A 63 -2.36 4.09 21.24
N GLY A 64 -2.21 5.23 20.57
CA GLY A 64 -0.99 6.06 20.64
C GLY A 64 0.20 5.51 19.84
N GLU A 65 0.02 4.35 19.21
CA GLU A 65 1.01 3.71 18.36
C GLU A 65 0.66 3.89 16.88
N PRO A 66 1.65 4.07 15.99
CA PRO A 66 1.40 4.17 14.56
C PRO A 66 1.04 2.82 13.94
N ASP A 67 0.26 2.85 12.88
CA ASP A 67 0.03 1.69 12.03
C ASP A 67 1.31 1.29 11.26
N VAL A 68 1.49 -0.01 11.06
CA VAL A 68 2.68 -0.59 10.42
C VAL A 68 2.33 -1.10 9.02
N TYR A 69 3.19 -0.74 8.06
CA TYR A 69 3.04 -1.07 6.64
C TYR A 69 4.31 -1.75 6.12
N THR A 70 4.14 -2.71 5.21
CA THR A 70 5.27 -3.25 4.44
C THR A 70 5.77 -2.20 3.45
N ARG A 71 7.05 -1.82 3.54
CA ARG A 71 7.67 -0.81 2.68
C ARG A 71 7.88 -1.34 1.26
N VAL A 72 7.07 -0.90 0.30
CA VAL A 72 7.13 -1.38 -1.11
C VAL A 72 8.52 -1.14 -1.73
N GLY A 73 9.15 -0.01 -1.43
CA GLY A 73 10.49 0.33 -1.93
C GLY A 73 11.57 -0.70 -1.60
N SER A 74 11.44 -1.43 -0.47
CA SER A 74 12.39 -2.47 -0.06
C SER A 74 12.30 -3.74 -0.91
N PHE A 75 11.21 -3.92 -1.66
CA PHE A 75 10.94 -5.12 -2.45
C PHE A 75 11.05 -4.88 -3.96
N LEU A 76 11.53 -3.72 -4.43
CA LEU A 76 11.60 -3.42 -5.86
C LEU A 76 12.42 -4.43 -6.66
N SER A 77 13.53 -4.97 -6.11
CA SER A 77 14.31 -6.02 -6.80
C SER A 77 13.47 -7.28 -6.98
N TRP A 78 12.88 -7.79 -5.90
CA TRP A 78 12.03 -8.96 -5.92
C TRP A 78 10.81 -8.79 -6.85
N ILE A 79 10.16 -7.62 -6.83
CA ILE A 79 9.05 -7.29 -7.73
C ILE A 79 9.53 -7.38 -9.19
N ASN A 80 10.65 -6.72 -9.54
CA ASN A 80 11.18 -6.72 -10.90
C ASN A 80 11.63 -8.11 -11.37
N GLU A 81 12.18 -8.93 -10.48
CA GLU A 81 12.55 -10.32 -10.78
C GLU A 81 11.30 -11.18 -11.09
N ASN A 82 10.22 -11.00 -10.33
CA ASN A 82 8.98 -11.79 -10.47
C ASN A 82 8.00 -11.24 -11.53
N LEU A 83 8.20 -10.01 -12.01
CA LEU A 83 7.48 -9.49 -13.18
C LEU A 83 7.99 -10.11 -14.49
N LYS A 84 9.29 -10.40 -14.58
CA LYS A 84 9.91 -10.98 -15.78
C LYS A 84 9.55 -12.45 -16.03
N THR A 85 9.05 -13.15 -15.02
CA THR A 85 8.81 -14.60 -15.06
C THR A 85 7.42 -15.00 -15.53
N LYS A 86 6.55 -14.04 -15.88
CA LYS A 86 5.14 -14.32 -16.26
C LYS A 86 4.79 -14.13 -17.74
N ASP A 87 5.77 -13.94 -18.62
CA ASP A 87 5.57 -13.90 -20.08
C ASP A 87 5.75 -15.30 -20.74
N THR A 88 5.27 -16.37 -20.11
CA THR A 88 5.21 -17.74 -20.67
C THR A 88 3.78 -18.22 -20.84
#